data_AF-A0A661NSV2-F1
#
_entry.id   AF-A0A661NSV2-F1
#
_cell.length_a   1.000
_cell.length_b   1.000
_cell.length_c   1.000
_cell.angle_alpha   90.00
_cell.angle_beta   90.00
_cell.angle_gamma   90.00
#
_symmetry.space_group_name_H-M   'P 1'
#
loop_
_entity.id
_entity.type
_entity.pdbx_description
1 polymer ?
#
loop_
_entity_poly.entity_id
_entity_poly.type
_entity_poly.pdbx_seq_one_letter_code
_entity_poly.pdbx_strand_id
1 'polypeptide(L)' 'MNITSSTDPSGATFAGKTVFIPEGQSYKVLLTSRLMVVKGRDHGLELEVDKERITIGRSRACDLTLTDPTV' A
#
# COMPACT_ATOMS: atom_id res chain seq x y z
N MET A 1 3.16 -4.33 22.21
CA MET A 1 2.81 -4.16 20.79
C MET A 1 3.05 -5.52 20.14
N ASN A 2 2.00 -6.33 19.95
CA ASN A 2 2.17 -7.70 19.48
C ASN A 2 2.01 -7.74 17.96
N ILE A 3 3.00 -8.34 17.29
CA ILE A 3 3.04 -8.48 15.83
C ILE A 3 2.68 -9.93 15.53
N THR A 4 1.55 -10.16 14.86
CA THR A 4 1.14 -11.50 14.41
C THR A 4 1.02 -11.51 12.90
N SER A 5 1.74 -12.42 12.25
CA SER A 5 1.66 -12.70 10.82
C SER A 5 0.42 -13.55 10.51
N SER A 6 -0.42 -13.10 9.59
CA SER A 6 -1.57 -13.88 9.08
C SER A 6 -1.25 -14.47 7.72
N THR A 7 -1.44 -15.78 7.57
CA THR A 7 -1.16 -16.55 6.35
C THR A 7 -2.44 -16.71 5.51
N ASP A 8 -2.37 -16.39 4.22
CA ASP A 8 -3.45 -16.53 3.23
C ASP A 8 -3.58 -17.99 2.73
N PRO A 9 -4.77 -18.53 2.39
CA PRO A 9 -4.95 -19.92 1.96
C PRO A 9 -4.30 -20.25 0.59
N SER A 10 -3.84 -19.24 -0.14
CA SER A 10 -3.22 -19.36 -1.47
C SER A 10 -1.73 -19.72 -1.44
N GLY A 11 -1.11 -19.79 -0.25
CA GLY A 11 0.31 -20.12 -0.10
C GLY A 11 1.28 -18.98 -0.45
N ALA A 12 0.79 -17.81 -0.84
CA ALA A 12 1.61 -16.62 -1.08
C ALA A 12 1.92 -15.90 0.25
N THR A 13 3.19 -15.85 0.63
CA THR A 13 3.64 -15.11 1.82
C THR A 13 3.72 -13.62 1.47
N PHE A 14 2.65 -12.87 1.74
CA PHE A 14 2.68 -11.41 1.66
C PHE A 14 3.32 -10.83 2.92
N ALA A 15 4.50 -10.23 2.79
CA ALA A 15 5.16 -9.47 3.85
C ALA A 15 4.52 -8.08 4.05
N GLY A 16 3.18 -8.01 4.09
CA GLY A 16 2.42 -6.78 4.32
C GLY A 16 2.24 -6.52 5.82
N LYS A 17 2.40 -5.27 6.24
CA LYS A 17 2.00 -4.83 7.59
C LYS A 17 0.55 -4.37 7.55
N THR A 18 -0.35 -5.11 8.19
CA THR A 18 -1.74 -4.70 8.42
C THR A 18 -1.79 -3.79 9.64
N VAL A 19 -2.32 -2.58 9.48
CA VAL A 19 -2.57 -1.64 10.58
C VAL A 19 -4.08 -1.58 10.81
N PHE A 20 -4.51 -1.94 12.02
CA PHE A 20 -5.91 -1.84 12.42
C PHE A 20 -6.18 -0.47 13.02
N ILE A 21 -7.17 0.23 12.48
CA ILE A 21 -7.61 1.55 12.96
C ILE A 21 -8.82 1.32 13.88
N PRO A 22 -8.73 1.69 15.18
CA PRO A 22 -9.83 1.47 16.13
C PRO A 22 -11.04 2.35 15.83
N GLU A 23 -12.24 1.82 16.07
CA GLU A 23 -13.50 2.55 15.91
C GLU A 23 -13.67 3.63 16.99
N GLY A 24 -14.28 4.77 16.64
CA GLY A 24 -14.71 5.80 17.60
C GLY A 24 -13.77 7.01 17.76
N GLN A 25 -12.67 7.10 17.00
CA GLN A 25 -11.88 8.34 16.90
C GLN A 25 -12.22 9.13 15.64
N SER A 26 -12.41 10.44 15.77
CA SER A 26 -12.54 11.36 14.64
C SER A 26 -11.18 11.56 13.98
N TYR A 27 -10.87 10.74 12.98
CA TYR A 27 -9.69 10.93 12.16
C TYR A 27 -9.92 12.11 11.20
N LYS A 28 -8.96 13.04 11.11
CA LYS A 28 -8.95 14.03 10.01
C LYS A 28 -8.88 13.24 8.71
N VAL A 29 -9.94 13.28 7.91
CA VAL A 29 -9.94 12.72 6.55
C VAL A 29 -8.93 13.54 5.76
N LEU A 30 -7.80 12.92 5.39
CA LEU A 30 -6.78 13.57 4.56
C LEU A 30 -7.42 13.87 3.20
N LEU A 31 -7.66 15.15 2.92
CA LEU A 31 -8.42 15.64 1.76
C LEU A 31 -7.82 15.24 0.42
N THR A 32 -6.51 14.96 0.36
CA THR A 32 -5.83 14.34 -0.77
C THR A 32 -4.47 13.91 -0.22
N SER A 33 -4.12 12.64 -0.32
CA SER A 33 -2.78 12.17 0.08
C SER A 33 -1.99 11.84 -1.17
N ARG A 34 -0.70 12.15 -1.21
CA ARG A 34 0.17 11.78 -2.34
C ARG A 34 1.19 10.75 -1.88
N LEU A 35 1.30 9.66 -2.62
CA LEU A 35 2.38 8.69 -2.50
C LEU A 35 3.44 8.99 -3.55
N MET A 36 4.70 8.85 -3.18
CA MET A 36 5.85 9.01 -4.08
C MET A 36 6.82 7.86 -3.86
N VAL A 37 7.36 7.32 -4.96
CA VAL A 37 8.48 6.39 -4.92
C VAL A 37 9.76 7.18 -4.63
N VAL A 38 10.30 7.05 -3.43
CA VAL A 38 11.48 7.81 -2.99
C VAL A 38 12.81 7.12 -3.32
N LYS A 39 12.78 5.91 -3.88
CA LYS A 39 13.99 5.14 -4.22
C LYS A 39 13.67 4.02 -5.23
N GLY A 40 14.65 3.65 -6.04
CA GLY A 40 14.58 2.53 -6.96
C GLY A 40 14.38 2.98 -8.41
N ARG A 41 14.01 2.04 -9.28
CA ARG A 41 13.89 2.28 -10.71
C ARG A 41 12.80 3.30 -11.06
N ASP A 42 11.71 3.28 -10.30
CA ASP A 42 10.56 4.16 -10.50
C ASP A 42 10.64 5.41 -9.61
N HIS A 43 11.84 5.82 -9.17
CA HIS A 43 12.04 7.00 -8.32
C HIS A 43 11.36 8.25 -8.90
N GLY A 44 10.60 8.95 -8.06
CA GLY A 44 9.86 10.16 -8.41
C GLY A 44 8.49 9.87 -9.01
N LEU A 45 8.10 8.62 -9.22
CA LEU A 45 6.75 8.27 -9.61
C LEU A 45 5.77 8.57 -8.47
N GLU A 46 4.63 9.16 -8.80
CA GLU A 46 3.64 9.61 -7.82
C GLU A 46 2.27 8.98 -8.08
N LEU A 47 1.51 8.77 -7.00
CA LEU A 47 0.10 8.41 -7.02
C LEU A 47 -0.65 9.36 -6.10
N GLU A 48 -1.68 10.02 -6.65
CA GLU A 48 -2.67 10.72 -5.84
C GLU A 48 -3.66 9.71 -5.26
N VAL A 49 -3.87 9.78 -3.95
CA VAL A 49 -4.76 8.87 -3.21
C VAL A 49 -6.10 9.56 -3.04
N ASP A 50 -7.06 9.13 -3.85
CA ASP A 50 -8.45 9.60 -3.91
C ASP A 50 -9.45 8.57 -3.38
N LYS A 51 -8.98 7.36 -3.05
CA LYS A 51 -9.80 6.23 -2.58
C LYS A 51 -9.22 5.55 -1.35
N GLU A 52 -10.09 4.85 -0.64
CA GLU A 52 -9.76 4.18 0.63
C GLU A 52 -8.75 3.03 0.47
N ARG A 53 -8.78 2.34 -0.70
CA ARG A 53 -7.88 1.22 -0.99
C ARG A 53 -7.17 1.43 -2.32
N ILE A 54 -5.85 1.40 -2.25
CA ILE A 54 -4.93 1.50 -3.38
C ILE A 54 -4.09 0.24 -3.46
N THR A 55 -3.77 -0.14 -4.68
CA THR A 55 -2.98 -1.33 -5.01
C THR A 55 -1.68 -0.89 -5.66
N ILE A 56 -0.58 -1.46 -5.19
CA ILE A 56 0.77 -1.18 -5.70
C ILE A 56 1.38 -2.51 -6.11
N GLY A 57 1.94 -2.59 -7.32
CA GLY A 57 2.51 -3.83 -7.82
C GLY A 57 2.97 -3.71 -9.27
N ARG A 58 3.33 -4.84 -9.89
CA ARG A 58 3.83 -4.86 -11.28
C ARG A 58 2.75 -5.02 -12.35
N SER A 59 1.51 -5.32 -11.93
CA SER A 59 0.39 -5.46 -12.87
C SER A 59 -0.07 -4.09 -13.32
N ARG A 60 -0.41 -3.96 -14.61
CA ARG A 60 -1.06 -2.76 -15.16
C ARG A 60 -2.44 -2.47 -14.55
N ALA A 61 -3.02 -3.43 -13.84
CA ALA A 61 -4.27 -3.27 -13.11
C ALA A 61 -4.08 -2.60 -11.74
N CYS A 62 -2.83 -2.41 -11.28
CA CYS A 62 -2.54 -1.72 -10.03
C CYS A 62 -2.61 -0.20 -10.19
N ASP A 63 -3.03 0.49 -9.14
CA ASP A 63 -3.15 1.95 -9.11
C ASP A 63 -1.79 2.64 -9.25
N LEU A 64 -0.77 2.11 -8.56
CA LEU A 64 0.62 2.45 -8.79
C LEU A 64 1.34 1.23 -9.35
N THR A 65 1.63 1.28 -10.65
CA THR A 65 2.38 0.22 -11.32
C THR A 65 3.88 0.50 -11.19
N LEU A 66 4.61 -0.43 -10.56
CA LEU A 66 6.07 -0.39 -10.45
C LEU A 66 6.71 -1.29 -11.51
N THR A 67 7.81 -0.84 -12.11
CA THR A 67 8.54 -1.61 -13.13
C THR A 67 9.68 -2.43 -12.54
N ASP A 68 10.01 -2.21 -11.27
CA ASP A 68 11.01 -2.98 -10.55
C ASP A 68 10.59 -4.46 -10.45
N PRO A 69 11.38 -5.41 -10.98
CA PRO A 69 11.02 -6.83 -10.99
C PRO A 69 11.00 -7.49 -9.60
N THR A 70 11.51 -6.81 -8.57
CA THR A 70 11.57 -7.31 -7.18
C THR A 70 10.35 -6.96 -6.33
N VAL A 71 9.43 -6.16 -6.86
CA VAL A 71 8.12 -5.81 -6.27
C VAL A 71 7.08 -6.90 -6.54
#